data_AF-A0A7C5W3G3-F1
#
_entry.id   AF-A0A7C5W3G3-F1
#
_cell.length_a   1.000
_cell.length_b   1.000
_cell.length_c   1.000
_cell.angle_alpha   90.00
_cell.angle_beta   90.00
_cell.angle_gamma   90.00
#
_symmetry.space_group_name_H-M   'P 1'
#
loop_
_entity.id
_entity.type
_entity.pdbx_description
1 polymer ?
#
loop_
_entity_poly.entity_id
_entity_poly.type
_entity_poly.pdbx_seq_one_letter_code
_entity_poly.pdbx_strand_id
1 'polypeptide(L)'
;MTARRKRHLLDLDFWVASMRKSLEERAGRRRWRSFIRRVLARVGDGDALPLEHDPSALRCLWRLGLASIGAAAQKEVASLVRRASEASASPPVEVTLLVRCFASGCYGFLDKGVCSDTPECTSCPFALFCRYASARGSPELPPSESFSARLALGALGALGVPELLALIISGGRSEMKAFRTAEKLLSKAASLRSLATWTVKEFESVGGVTHEAALRLRSALDLAVYWAVEPRPPGARFSQARDFVKYYGPRLRDLQAEYFIVALLDNKNRLVGEVVTGGGGLSGATVDPKVVLKRAVRDAAAHVAFLHNHPSGDPTPSPEDLDITARLVQVCALAGVRVIDHVIIGGDAYTSMSESGYI
;
A
#
# COMPACT_ATOMS: atom_id res chain seq x y z
N MET A 1 16.57 -4.46 27.35
CA MET A 1 18.03 -4.16 27.31
C MET A 1 18.25 -2.80 26.68
N THR A 2 19.13 -2.02 27.28
CA THR A 2 19.23 -0.55 27.33
C THR A 2 19.52 0.21 26.03
N ALA A 3 18.97 1.42 25.95
CA ALA A 3 19.06 2.42 24.87
C ALA A 3 20.48 3.03 24.63
N ARG A 4 21.57 2.29 24.91
CA ARG A 4 22.95 2.83 24.85
C ARG A 4 23.99 1.95 24.14
N ARG A 5 23.60 0.86 23.49
CA ARG A 5 24.53 0.05 22.67
C ARG A 5 24.16 0.13 21.18
N LYS A 6 24.97 0.85 20.38
CA LYS A 6 25.32 0.58 18.95
C LYS A 6 25.73 1.81 18.10
N ARG A 7 25.96 3.00 18.65
CA ARG A 7 26.54 4.12 17.86
C ARG A 7 28.04 4.00 17.55
N HIS A 8 28.73 2.97 18.04
CA HIS A 8 30.20 2.97 18.13
C HIS A 8 30.95 1.79 17.49
N LEU A 9 30.33 0.96 16.65
CA LEU A 9 31.02 -0.27 16.22
C LEU A 9 31.85 -0.18 14.94
N LEU A 10 31.79 0.90 14.15
CA LEU A 10 32.70 1.09 13.02
C LEU A 10 32.97 2.58 12.79
N ASP A 11 34.25 2.92 12.73
CA ASP A 11 34.70 4.19 12.18
C ASP A 11 34.28 4.31 10.69
N LEU A 12 33.95 5.50 10.22
CA LEU A 12 33.64 5.73 8.80
C LEU A 12 34.88 5.47 7.92
N ASP A 13 36.09 5.74 8.44
CA ASP A 13 37.32 5.34 7.77
C ASP A 13 37.42 3.82 7.60
N PHE A 14 37.18 3.07 8.69
CA PHE A 14 37.14 1.61 8.65
C PHE A 14 36.14 1.09 7.61
N TRP A 15 34.97 1.72 7.51
CA TRP A 15 33.95 1.34 6.55
C TRP A 15 34.41 1.53 5.10
N VAL A 16 34.95 2.70 4.78
CA VAL A 16 35.49 3.01 3.44
C VAL A 16 36.63 2.06 3.09
N ALA A 17 37.59 1.89 4.01
CA ALA A 17 38.73 1.00 3.83
C ALA A 17 38.31 -0.47 3.61
N SER A 18 37.32 -0.94 4.38
CA SER A 18 36.82 -2.32 4.27
C SER A 18 36.03 -2.57 2.98
N MET A 19 35.19 -1.63 2.55
CA MET A 19 34.53 -1.72 1.23
C MET A 19 35.55 -1.75 0.10
N ARG A 20 36.52 -0.83 0.14
CA ARG A 20 37.59 -0.74 -0.85
C ARG A 20 38.38 -2.04 -0.92
N LYS A 21 38.83 -2.57 0.22
CA LYS A 21 39.57 -3.84 0.28
C LYS A 21 38.75 -5.00 -0.29
N SER A 22 37.48 -5.12 0.10
CA SER A 22 36.59 -6.19 -0.40
C SER A 22 36.39 -6.12 -1.92
N LEU A 23 36.25 -4.92 -2.48
CA LEU A 23 36.12 -4.74 -3.93
C LEU A 23 37.46 -4.97 -4.66
N GLU A 24 38.58 -4.53 -4.09
CA GLU A 24 39.93 -4.79 -4.64
C GLU A 24 40.27 -6.29 -4.68
N GLU A 25 39.86 -7.06 -3.66
CA GLU A 25 40.07 -8.52 -3.61
C GLU A 25 39.24 -9.24 -4.68
N ARG A 26 38.02 -8.77 -4.95
CA ARG A 26 37.10 -9.38 -5.93
C ARG A 26 37.41 -9.02 -7.37
N ALA A 27 37.74 -7.76 -7.63
CA ALA A 27 37.96 -7.26 -9.00
C ALA A 27 39.43 -7.17 -9.38
N GLY A 28 40.35 -7.21 -8.40
CA GLY A 28 41.77 -6.92 -8.56
C GLY A 28 42.07 -5.43 -8.38
N ARG A 29 43.05 -5.11 -7.51
CA ARG A 29 43.46 -3.74 -7.18
C ARG A 29 43.76 -2.85 -8.40
N ARG A 30 44.42 -3.40 -9.44
CA ARG A 30 44.71 -2.65 -10.68
C ARG A 30 43.42 -2.27 -11.42
N ARG A 31 42.47 -3.20 -11.53
CA ARG A 31 41.18 -2.98 -12.20
C ARG A 31 40.34 -1.93 -11.46
N TRP A 32 40.30 -1.98 -10.13
CA TRP A 32 39.63 -0.96 -9.30
C TRP A 32 40.20 0.44 -9.54
N ARG A 33 41.54 0.59 -9.46
CA ARG A 33 42.19 1.89 -9.69
C ARG A 33 41.94 2.44 -11.10
N SER A 34 42.01 1.59 -12.13
CA SER A 34 41.70 1.99 -13.51
C SER A 34 40.23 2.36 -13.70
N PHE A 35 39.30 1.69 -13.00
CA PHE A 35 37.89 2.03 -13.02
C PHE A 35 37.63 3.40 -12.39
N ILE A 36 38.08 3.64 -11.15
CA ILE A 36 37.92 4.92 -10.46
C ILE A 36 38.53 6.07 -11.26
N ARG A 37 39.75 5.91 -11.78
CA ARG A 37 40.39 6.95 -12.61
C ARG A 37 39.56 7.31 -13.84
N ARG A 38 38.92 6.33 -14.50
CA ARG A 38 38.07 6.58 -15.68
C ARG A 38 36.77 7.30 -15.32
N VAL A 39 36.20 7.02 -14.15
CA VAL A 39 34.98 7.71 -13.69
C VAL A 39 35.31 9.13 -13.25
N LEU A 40 36.40 9.33 -12.49
CA LEU A 40 36.90 10.65 -12.09
C LEU A 40 37.30 11.53 -13.29
N ALA A 41 37.82 10.94 -14.37
CA ALA A 41 38.09 11.70 -15.59
C ALA A 41 36.82 12.22 -16.30
N ARG A 42 35.63 11.72 -15.92
CA ARG A 42 34.33 12.08 -16.51
C ARG A 42 33.41 12.86 -15.57
N VAL A 43 33.70 12.81 -14.27
CA VAL A 43 32.92 13.45 -13.19
C VAL A 43 33.92 14.22 -12.35
N GLY A 44 33.80 15.54 -12.25
CA GLY A 44 34.76 16.36 -11.51
C GLY A 44 34.87 15.95 -10.03
N ASP A 45 36.02 16.20 -9.41
CA ASP A 45 36.34 15.75 -8.04
C ASP A 45 35.33 16.23 -6.96
N GLY A 46 34.54 17.27 -7.26
CA GLY A 46 33.53 17.85 -6.36
C GLY A 46 32.12 17.25 -6.45
N ASP A 47 31.81 16.46 -7.48
CA ASP A 47 30.44 15.99 -7.73
C ASP A 47 30.22 14.58 -7.16
N ALA A 48 29.52 14.49 -6.03
CA ALA A 48 28.98 13.22 -5.55
C ALA A 48 27.88 12.74 -6.51
N LEU A 49 27.98 11.51 -7.02
CA LEU A 49 26.82 10.90 -7.71
C LEU A 49 25.72 10.67 -6.66
N PRO A 50 24.51 11.24 -6.79
CA PRO A 50 23.48 11.15 -5.77
C PRO A 50 23.19 9.70 -5.36
N LEU A 51 23.23 9.38 -4.06
CA LEU A 51 22.87 8.05 -3.53
C LEU A 51 21.43 8.01 -3.01
N GLU A 52 20.86 9.18 -2.69
CA GLU A 52 19.53 9.40 -2.15
C GLU A 52 18.39 8.85 -3.03
N HIS A 53 18.69 8.53 -4.28
CA HIS A 53 17.76 7.96 -5.24
C HIS A 53 18.15 6.57 -5.73
N ASP A 54 19.21 5.95 -5.17
CA ASP A 54 19.62 4.59 -5.51
C ASP A 54 19.07 3.58 -4.47
N PRO A 55 18.04 2.78 -4.82
CA PRO A 55 17.40 1.86 -3.87
C PRO A 55 18.38 0.82 -3.32
N SER A 56 19.34 0.37 -4.13
CA SER A 56 20.33 -0.62 -3.69
C SER A 56 21.30 -0.01 -2.69
N ALA A 57 21.77 1.21 -2.95
CA ALA A 57 22.63 1.93 -2.02
C ALA A 57 21.92 2.19 -0.68
N LEU A 58 20.68 2.69 -0.72
CA LEU A 58 19.88 2.94 0.48
C LEU A 58 19.66 1.67 1.30
N ARG A 59 19.27 0.56 0.66
CA ARG A 59 19.14 -0.76 1.32
C ARG A 59 20.46 -1.19 1.96
N CYS A 60 21.58 -1.06 1.25
CA CYS A 60 22.90 -1.41 1.76
C CYS A 60 23.27 -0.59 2.99
N LEU A 61 23.14 0.75 2.93
CA LEU A 61 23.46 1.65 4.03
C LEU A 61 22.57 1.40 5.25
N TRP A 62 21.28 1.14 5.05
CA TRP A 62 20.38 0.76 6.12
C TRP A 62 20.77 -0.58 6.77
N ARG A 63 21.11 -1.60 5.98
CA ARG A 63 21.58 -2.91 6.48
C ARG A 63 22.85 -2.78 7.33
N LEU A 64 23.73 -1.85 6.98
CA LEU A 64 24.95 -1.54 7.75
C LEU A 64 24.68 -0.60 8.93
N GLY A 65 23.45 -0.08 9.03
CA GLY A 65 23.01 0.80 10.10
C GLY A 65 23.53 2.23 10.00
N LEU A 66 23.91 2.66 8.80
CA LEU A 66 24.47 3.97 8.51
C LEU A 66 23.44 5.02 8.07
N ALA A 67 22.24 4.59 7.69
CA ALA A 67 21.13 5.46 7.33
C ALA A 67 19.80 4.92 7.88
N SER A 68 18.85 5.82 8.11
CA SER A 68 17.43 5.52 8.38
C SER A 68 16.68 5.12 7.10
N ILE A 69 15.36 4.91 7.18
CA ILE A 69 14.50 4.55 6.04
C ILE A 69 13.60 5.75 5.68
N GLY A 70 13.24 5.88 4.41
CA GLY A 70 12.22 6.83 3.93
C GLY A 70 12.79 8.21 3.61
N ALA A 71 11.93 9.24 3.60
CA ALA A 71 12.32 10.60 3.21
C ALA A 71 13.45 11.20 4.07
N ALA A 72 13.59 10.75 5.33
CA ALA A 72 14.69 11.14 6.21
C ALA A 72 16.06 10.60 5.73
N ALA A 73 16.08 9.41 5.12
CA ALA A 73 17.29 8.76 4.64
C ALA A 73 18.02 9.60 3.57
N GLN A 74 17.27 10.31 2.72
CA GLN A 74 17.83 11.11 1.63
C GLN A 74 18.77 12.21 2.15
N LYS A 75 18.34 12.94 3.19
CA LYS A 75 19.16 13.98 3.82
C LYS A 75 20.33 13.41 4.63
N GLU A 76 20.12 12.27 5.28
CA GLU A 76 21.17 11.58 6.05
C GLU A 76 22.30 11.07 5.16
N VAL A 77 21.98 10.53 3.98
CA VAL A 77 22.95 9.91 3.07
C VAL A 77 23.90 10.95 2.47
N ALA A 78 23.40 12.12 2.07
CA ALA A 78 24.25 13.21 1.61
C ALA A 78 25.25 13.65 2.70
N SER A 79 24.78 13.80 3.95
CA SER A 79 25.64 14.11 5.10
C SER A 79 26.64 13.00 5.42
N LEU A 80 26.23 11.73 5.29
CA LEU A 80 27.06 10.56 5.51
C LEU A 80 28.23 10.49 4.52
N VAL A 81 27.98 10.72 3.23
CA VAL A 81 29.02 10.70 2.18
C VAL A 81 30.10 11.73 2.49
N ARG A 82 29.71 12.96 2.86
CA ARG A 82 30.66 14.02 3.24
C ARG A 82 31.52 13.60 4.44
N ARG A 83 30.90 13.11 5.51
CA ARG A 83 31.60 12.68 6.73
C ARG A 83 32.54 11.50 6.47
N ALA A 84 32.15 10.57 5.60
CA ALA A 84 32.97 9.43 5.21
C ALA A 84 34.15 9.85 4.32
N SER A 85 33.95 10.83 3.44
CA SER A 85 35.01 11.44 2.63
C SER A 85 36.07 12.11 3.51
N GLU A 86 35.64 12.93 4.48
CA GLU A 86 36.53 13.57 5.46
C GLU A 86 37.30 12.55 6.30
N ALA A 87 36.61 11.55 6.86
CA ALA A 87 37.25 10.54 7.72
C ALA A 87 38.28 9.67 7.00
N SER A 88 38.05 9.36 5.72
CA SER A 88 38.90 8.45 4.94
C SER A 88 39.88 9.14 3.99
N ALA A 89 39.90 10.47 3.98
CA ALA A 89 40.63 11.28 3.01
C ALA A 89 40.39 10.86 1.53
N SER A 90 39.22 10.30 1.24
CA SER A 90 38.83 9.84 -0.10
C SER A 90 37.84 10.82 -0.74
N PRO A 91 37.91 11.10 -2.05
CA PRO A 91 36.95 11.99 -2.72
C PRO A 91 35.48 11.53 -2.53
N PRO A 92 34.50 12.43 -2.38
CA PRO A 92 33.09 12.07 -2.18
C PRO A 92 32.52 11.14 -3.25
N VAL A 93 32.93 11.34 -4.50
CA VAL A 93 32.58 10.49 -5.64
C VAL A 93 33.15 9.07 -5.52
N GLU A 94 34.35 8.90 -4.95
CA GLU A 94 34.91 7.57 -4.71
C GLU A 94 34.13 6.84 -3.61
N VAL A 95 33.80 7.53 -2.52
CA VAL A 95 32.95 6.98 -1.45
C VAL A 95 31.62 6.50 -2.01
N THR A 96 31.01 7.31 -2.85
CA THR A 96 29.75 7.01 -3.53
C THR A 96 29.84 5.77 -4.44
N LEU A 97 30.92 5.67 -5.23
CA LEU A 97 31.16 4.52 -6.11
C LEU A 97 31.41 3.24 -5.32
N LEU A 98 32.13 3.32 -4.19
CA LEU A 98 32.29 2.20 -3.27
C LEU A 98 30.93 1.69 -2.81
N VAL A 99 30.03 2.58 -2.37
CA VAL A 99 28.68 2.19 -1.92
C VAL A 99 27.92 1.48 -3.05
N ARG A 100 27.88 2.09 -4.24
CA ARG A 100 27.14 1.54 -5.39
C ARG A 100 27.69 0.20 -5.85
N CYS A 101 29.01 0.08 -6.00
CA CYS A 101 29.66 -1.17 -6.40
C CYS A 101 29.45 -2.26 -5.34
N PHE A 102 29.53 -1.91 -4.05
CA PHE A 102 29.27 -2.85 -2.98
C PHE A 102 27.79 -3.27 -2.92
N ALA A 103 26.86 -2.35 -3.17
CA ALA A 103 25.42 -2.59 -3.09
C ALA A 103 24.84 -3.33 -4.30
N SER A 104 25.34 -3.09 -5.52
CA SER A 104 24.75 -3.64 -6.74
C SER A 104 25.77 -4.10 -7.79
N GLY A 105 27.07 -3.90 -7.58
CA GLY A 105 28.11 -4.16 -8.59
C GLY A 105 28.18 -3.09 -9.69
N CYS A 106 27.43 -1.99 -9.53
CA CYS A 106 27.19 -0.85 -10.43
C CYS A 106 28.21 -0.61 -11.56
N TYR A 107 27.70 -0.15 -12.71
CA TYR A 107 28.46 0.09 -13.96
C TYR A 107 29.10 -1.17 -14.56
N GLY A 108 28.54 -2.35 -14.26
CA GLY A 108 29.12 -3.63 -14.71
C GLY A 108 30.53 -3.87 -14.16
N PHE A 109 30.90 -3.19 -13.06
CA PHE A 109 32.21 -3.36 -12.46
C PHE A 109 32.35 -4.77 -11.84
N LEU A 110 31.27 -5.24 -11.22
CA LEU A 110 31.09 -6.61 -10.77
C LEU A 110 29.77 -7.16 -11.33
N ASP A 111 29.73 -8.46 -11.63
CA ASP A 111 28.49 -9.14 -12.02
C ASP A 111 27.43 -9.09 -10.90
N LYS A 112 27.89 -9.01 -9.65
CA LYS A 112 27.04 -8.92 -8.46
C LYS A 112 27.74 -8.17 -7.32
N GLY A 113 27.01 -7.25 -6.69
CA GLY A 113 27.46 -6.55 -5.48
C GLY A 113 27.42 -7.43 -4.23
N VAL A 114 28.36 -7.20 -3.30
CA VAL A 114 28.49 -7.91 -2.02
C VAL A 114 27.22 -7.79 -1.16
N CYS A 115 26.58 -6.62 -1.15
CA CYS A 115 25.33 -6.32 -0.43
C CYS A 115 24.12 -6.15 -1.38
N SER A 116 24.09 -6.92 -2.46
CA SER A 116 22.95 -7.03 -3.38
C SER A 116 21.69 -7.59 -2.71
N ASP A 117 20.61 -7.79 -3.46
CA ASP A 117 19.35 -8.36 -2.92
C ASP A 117 19.56 -9.73 -2.27
N THR A 118 20.52 -10.51 -2.80
CA THR A 118 21.02 -11.77 -2.23
C THR A 118 22.47 -11.59 -1.75
N PRO A 119 22.69 -10.95 -0.58
CA PRO A 119 24.03 -10.55 -0.16
C PRO A 119 24.92 -11.74 0.18
N GLU A 120 26.22 -11.61 -0.09
CA GLU A 120 27.23 -12.63 0.18
C GLU A 120 27.78 -12.48 1.60
N CYS A 121 26.92 -12.70 2.61
CA CYS A 121 27.26 -12.42 4.00
C CYS A 121 28.43 -13.25 4.54
N THR A 122 28.74 -14.42 3.98
CA THR A 122 29.87 -15.25 4.42
C THR A 122 31.23 -14.62 4.15
N SER A 123 31.33 -13.78 3.12
CA SER A 123 32.56 -13.07 2.73
C SER A 123 32.46 -11.55 2.90
N CYS A 124 31.36 -11.08 3.50
CA CYS A 124 31.13 -9.67 3.73
C CYS A 124 31.94 -9.21 4.96
N PRO A 125 32.79 -8.18 4.84
CA PRO A 125 33.59 -7.66 5.97
C PRO A 125 32.71 -7.11 7.10
N PHE A 126 31.42 -6.89 6.81
CA PHE A 126 30.48 -6.29 7.75
C PHE A 126 29.52 -7.27 8.41
N ALA A 127 29.64 -8.57 8.15
CA ALA A 127 28.64 -9.56 8.55
C ALA A 127 28.40 -9.61 10.08
N LEU A 128 29.44 -9.44 10.89
CA LEU A 128 29.34 -9.55 12.35
C LEU A 128 28.52 -8.45 13.03
N PHE A 129 28.31 -7.32 12.36
CA PHE A 129 27.62 -6.15 12.90
C PHE A 129 26.53 -5.60 11.97
N CYS A 130 26.39 -6.18 10.78
CA CYS A 130 25.31 -5.88 9.85
C CYS A 130 23.97 -6.36 10.40
N ARG A 131 22.94 -5.49 10.32
CA ARG A 131 21.55 -5.79 10.73
C ARG A 131 21.01 -7.03 10.01
N TYR A 132 21.31 -7.17 8.71
CA TYR A 132 20.87 -8.30 7.90
C TYR A 132 21.51 -9.63 8.31
N ALA A 133 22.85 -9.65 8.46
CA ALA A 133 23.58 -10.87 8.80
C ALA A 133 23.33 -11.28 10.26
N SER A 134 23.20 -10.31 11.18
CA SER A 134 22.82 -10.54 12.58
C SER A 134 21.42 -11.18 12.71
N ALA A 135 20.53 -10.96 11.74
CA ALA A 135 19.17 -11.51 11.71
C ALA A 135 19.06 -12.89 11.04
N ARG A 136 20.18 -13.57 10.71
CA ARG A 136 20.23 -14.86 9.99
C ARG A 136 19.26 -14.93 8.79
N GLY A 137 19.54 -14.11 7.77
CA GLY A 137 19.15 -14.41 6.38
C GLY A 137 17.70 -14.16 6.00
N SER A 138 17.03 -13.20 6.63
CA SER A 138 15.77 -12.64 6.13
C SER A 138 15.93 -11.15 5.89
N PRO A 139 15.89 -10.66 4.63
CA PRO A 139 15.55 -9.27 4.45
C PRO A 139 14.11 -9.12 4.92
N GLU A 140 13.89 -8.36 5.99
CA GLU A 140 12.61 -7.68 6.11
C GLU A 140 12.53 -6.71 4.93
N LEU A 141 11.40 -6.74 4.24
CA LEU A 141 11.11 -5.75 3.22
C LEU A 141 11.09 -4.37 3.90
N PRO A 142 11.58 -3.31 3.23
CA PRO A 142 11.33 -1.95 3.71
C PRO A 142 9.84 -1.78 4.02
N PRO A 143 9.44 -1.03 5.06
CA PRO A 143 8.03 -0.86 5.42
C PRO A 143 7.15 -0.37 4.27
N SER A 144 7.69 0.40 3.32
CA SER A 144 6.99 0.85 2.11
C SER A 144 6.77 -0.25 1.08
N GLU A 145 7.56 -1.32 1.12
CA GLU A 145 7.54 -2.44 0.17
C GLU A 145 6.98 -3.72 0.80
N SER A 146 6.71 -3.72 2.12
CA SER A 146 6.15 -4.87 2.81
C SER A 146 4.79 -5.22 2.20
N PHE A 147 4.51 -6.52 2.10
CA PHE A 147 3.24 -7.01 1.58
C PHE A 147 2.09 -6.51 2.47
N SER A 148 2.30 -6.47 3.78
CA SER A 148 1.33 -5.94 4.74
C SER A 148 1.01 -4.46 4.49
N ALA A 149 2.00 -3.61 4.27
CA ALA A 149 1.79 -2.19 4.00
C ALA A 149 1.14 -1.96 2.64
N ARG A 150 1.57 -2.69 1.60
CA ARG A 150 0.94 -2.66 0.27
C ARG A 150 -0.51 -3.10 0.31
N LEU A 151 -0.85 -4.13 1.09
CA LEU A 151 -2.23 -4.59 1.30
C LEU A 151 -3.07 -3.54 2.03
N ALA A 152 -2.50 -2.84 3.03
CA ALA A 152 -3.19 -1.81 3.80
C ALA A 152 -3.61 -0.58 2.98
N LEU A 153 -2.97 -0.33 1.83
CA LEU A 153 -3.33 0.76 0.91
C LEU A 153 -4.62 0.50 0.11
N GLY A 154 -5.22 -0.70 0.21
CA GLY A 154 -6.63 -0.91 -0.13
C GLY A 154 -6.96 -1.18 -1.60
N ALA A 155 -6.06 -1.76 -2.39
CA ALA A 155 -6.36 -2.13 -3.78
C ALA A 155 -6.51 -3.64 -4.00
N LEU A 156 -7.62 -4.05 -4.64
CA LEU A 156 -7.69 -5.30 -5.40
C LEU A 156 -6.54 -5.30 -6.42
N GLY A 157 -5.69 -6.34 -6.38
CA GLY A 157 -4.54 -6.47 -7.28
C GLY A 157 -3.21 -5.86 -6.79
N ALA A 158 -3.17 -5.29 -5.57
CA ALA A 158 -1.91 -4.80 -4.99
C ALA A 158 -0.86 -5.89 -4.76
N LEU A 159 -1.32 -7.13 -4.53
CA LEU A 159 -0.51 -8.31 -4.25
C LEU A 159 -0.87 -9.47 -5.19
N GLY A 160 0.16 -10.22 -5.60
CA GLY A 160 0.02 -11.50 -6.27
C GLY A 160 -0.27 -12.66 -5.31
N VAL A 161 -0.66 -13.81 -5.86
CA VAL A 161 -0.97 -15.03 -5.09
C VAL A 161 0.16 -15.46 -4.13
N PRO A 162 1.45 -15.51 -4.53
CA PRO A 162 2.51 -15.91 -3.61
C PRO A 162 2.68 -14.92 -2.45
N GLU A 163 2.44 -13.62 -2.67
CA GLU A 163 2.53 -12.57 -1.64
C GLU A 163 1.38 -12.68 -0.63
N LEU A 164 0.17 -12.98 -1.09
CA LEU A 164 -0.98 -13.24 -0.22
C LEU A 164 -0.77 -14.49 0.64
N LEU A 165 -0.30 -15.58 0.04
CA LEU A 165 0.04 -16.79 0.77
C LEU A 165 1.16 -16.54 1.79
N ALA A 166 2.16 -15.73 1.43
CA ALA A 166 3.23 -15.31 2.35
C ALA A 166 2.67 -14.61 3.58
N LEU A 167 1.72 -13.69 3.41
CA LEU A 167 1.08 -13.00 4.53
C LEU A 167 0.33 -13.97 5.45
N ILE A 168 -0.42 -14.92 4.88
CA ILE A 168 -1.18 -15.92 5.64
C ILE A 168 -0.25 -16.79 6.50
N ILE A 169 0.89 -17.24 5.95
CA ILE A 169 1.79 -18.16 6.67
C ILE A 169 2.86 -17.47 7.51
N SER A 170 3.15 -16.19 7.25
CA SER A 170 4.19 -15.46 7.98
C SER A 170 3.85 -15.35 9.46
N GLY A 171 2.59 -15.13 9.83
CA GLY A 171 2.16 -14.97 11.22
C GLY A 171 2.93 -13.86 11.95
N GLY A 172 3.27 -12.77 11.24
CA GLY A 172 4.07 -11.66 11.78
C GLY A 172 5.59 -11.89 11.79
N ARG A 173 6.06 -13.01 11.23
CA ARG A 173 7.49 -13.26 10.97
C ARG A 173 7.88 -12.71 9.60
N SER A 174 9.15 -12.85 9.21
CA SER A 174 9.68 -12.32 7.95
C SER A 174 8.83 -12.70 6.71
N GLU A 175 8.23 -11.69 6.09
CA GLU A 175 7.41 -11.81 4.88
C GLU A 175 8.19 -12.44 3.70
N MET A 176 9.46 -12.09 3.53
CA MET A 176 10.29 -12.64 2.44
C MET A 176 10.62 -14.13 2.62
N LYS A 177 10.79 -14.61 3.86
CA LYS A 177 10.93 -16.05 4.12
C LYS A 177 9.63 -16.79 3.82
N ALA A 178 8.51 -16.22 4.25
CA ALA A 178 7.19 -16.76 3.97
C ALA A 178 6.91 -16.79 2.46
N PHE A 179 7.32 -15.77 1.71
CA PHE A 179 7.19 -15.71 0.25
C PHE A 179 7.86 -16.91 -0.44
N ARG A 180 9.10 -17.22 -0.08
CA ARG A 180 9.80 -18.38 -0.64
C ARG A 180 9.13 -19.71 -0.28
N THR A 181 8.53 -19.81 0.91
CA THR A 181 7.73 -20.99 1.30
C THR A 181 6.44 -21.06 0.47
N ALA A 182 5.79 -19.93 0.20
CA ALA A 182 4.61 -19.84 -0.64
C ALA A 182 4.90 -20.26 -2.10
N GLU A 183 6.05 -19.87 -2.66
CA GLU A 183 6.48 -20.31 -3.99
C GLU A 183 6.65 -21.84 -4.06
N LYS A 184 7.24 -22.45 -3.02
CA LYS A 184 7.37 -23.92 -2.94
C LYS A 184 6.01 -24.62 -2.85
N LEU A 185 5.09 -24.07 -2.06
CA LEU A 185 3.72 -24.58 -1.95
C LEU A 185 3.02 -24.59 -3.32
N LEU A 186 3.08 -23.46 -4.02
CA LEU A 186 2.48 -23.30 -5.35
C LEU A 186 3.12 -24.23 -6.38
N SER A 187 4.45 -24.36 -6.36
CA SER A 187 5.16 -25.28 -7.24
C SER A 187 4.75 -26.74 -7.02
N LYS A 188 4.61 -27.18 -5.75
CA LYS A 188 4.22 -28.56 -5.43
C LYS A 188 2.73 -28.84 -5.69
N ALA A 189 1.85 -27.85 -5.48
CA ALA A 189 0.42 -28.00 -5.74
C ALA A 189 0.03 -27.85 -7.21
N ALA A 190 0.89 -27.25 -8.05
CA ALA A 190 0.68 -26.93 -9.46
C ALA A 190 -0.47 -25.96 -9.78
N SER A 191 -1.53 -25.91 -8.96
CA SER A 191 -2.64 -24.97 -9.09
C SER A 191 -3.26 -24.63 -7.73
N LEU A 192 -3.94 -23.48 -7.65
CA LEU A 192 -4.71 -23.11 -6.47
C LEU A 192 -5.89 -24.06 -6.19
N ARG A 193 -6.46 -24.67 -7.23
CA ARG A 193 -7.53 -25.66 -7.09
C ARG A 193 -7.03 -26.90 -6.37
N SER A 194 -5.86 -27.41 -6.74
CA SER A 194 -5.24 -28.53 -6.01
C SER A 194 -4.82 -28.12 -4.61
N LEU A 195 -4.24 -26.92 -4.44
CA LEU A 195 -3.87 -26.43 -3.11
C LEU A 195 -5.10 -26.36 -2.15
N ALA A 196 -6.27 -26.00 -2.67
CA ALA A 196 -7.53 -25.95 -1.91
C ALA A 196 -8.04 -27.32 -1.44
N THR A 197 -7.58 -28.43 -2.02
CA THR A 197 -7.96 -29.79 -1.60
C THR A 197 -6.96 -30.41 -0.61
N TRP A 198 -5.82 -29.75 -0.34
CA TRP A 198 -4.82 -30.29 0.56
C TRP A 198 -5.29 -30.33 2.01
N THR A 199 -4.90 -31.40 2.69
CA THR A 199 -5.01 -31.60 4.13
C THR A 199 -3.93 -30.84 4.89
N VAL A 200 -4.13 -30.65 6.20
CA VAL A 200 -3.12 -30.02 7.10
C VAL A 200 -1.77 -30.76 7.00
N LYS A 201 -1.77 -32.10 6.96
CA LYS A 201 -0.55 -32.90 6.85
C LYS A 201 0.18 -32.70 5.52
N GLU A 202 -0.55 -32.52 4.42
CA GLU A 202 0.06 -32.25 3.11
C GLU A 202 0.73 -30.86 3.09
N PHE A 203 0.14 -29.85 3.73
CA PHE A 203 0.79 -28.56 3.92
C PHE A 203 2.07 -28.68 4.75
N GLU A 204 2.03 -29.41 5.87
CA GLU A 204 3.20 -29.65 6.74
C GLU A 204 4.34 -30.41 6.05
N SER A 205 4.03 -31.17 4.99
CA SER A 205 5.05 -31.85 4.18
C SER A 205 5.97 -30.89 3.41
N VAL A 206 5.64 -29.60 3.34
CA VAL A 206 6.45 -28.58 2.68
C VAL A 206 7.36 -27.91 3.71
N GLY A 207 8.67 -28.07 3.53
CA GLY A 207 9.68 -27.51 4.43
C GLY A 207 9.54 -26.00 4.61
N GLY A 208 9.32 -25.58 5.85
CA GLY A 208 9.09 -24.18 6.24
C GLY A 208 7.63 -23.86 6.59
N VAL A 209 6.70 -24.80 6.44
CA VAL A 209 5.31 -24.67 6.89
C VAL A 209 5.17 -25.26 8.29
N THR A 210 4.75 -24.44 9.25
CA THR A 210 4.43 -24.89 10.61
C THR A 210 2.98 -25.41 10.67
N HIS A 211 2.65 -26.19 11.69
CA HIS A 211 1.27 -26.63 11.96
C HIS A 211 0.28 -25.45 11.96
N GLU A 212 0.64 -24.37 12.66
CA GLU A 212 -0.16 -23.15 12.73
C GLU A 212 -0.33 -22.47 11.35
N ALA A 213 0.72 -22.46 10.52
CA ALA A 213 0.62 -21.94 9.15
C ALA A 213 -0.25 -22.82 8.25
N ALA A 214 -0.19 -24.15 8.41
CA ALA A 214 -1.04 -25.09 7.70
C ALA A 214 -2.52 -24.92 8.07
N LEU A 215 -2.83 -24.72 9.35
CA LEU A 215 -4.19 -24.39 9.79
C LEU A 215 -4.69 -23.06 9.19
N ARG A 216 -3.88 -22.00 9.23
CA ARG A 216 -4.23 -20.71 8.62
C ARG A 216 -4.53 -20.84 7.12
N LEU A 217 -3.71 -21.61 6.38
CA LEU A 217 -3.94 -21.87 4.96
C LEU A 217 -5.24 -22.62 4.72
N ARG A 218 -5.47 -23.72 5.45
CA ARG A 218 -6.71 -24.52 5.34
C ARG A 218 -7.93 -23.64 5.61
N SER A 219 -7.92 -22.90 6.71
CA SER A 219 -9.03 -22.00 7.08
C SER A 219 -9.28 -20.91 6.03
N ALA A 220 -8.23 -20.30 5.48
CA ALA A 220 -8.38 -19.27 4.46
C ALA A 220 -8.97 -19.83 3.15
N LEU A 221 -8.54 -21.03 2.74
CA LEU A 221 -9.04 -21.69 1.54
C LEU A 221 -10.50 -22.16 1.71
N ASP A 222 -10.86 -22.69 2.88
CA ASP A 222 -12.25 -23.02 3.21
C ASP A 222 -13.15 -21.79 3.24
N LEU A 223 -12.69 -20.70 3.87
CA LEU A 223 -13.43 -19.44 3.88
C LEU A 223 -13.64 -18.90 2.47
N ALA A 224 -12.63 -19.00 1.60
CA ALA A 224 -12.75 -18.59 0.20
C ALA A 224 -13.78 -19.45 -0.57
N VAL A 225 -13.91 -20.75 -0.24
CA VAL A 225 -14.95 -21.61 -0.81
C VAL A 225 -16.33 -21.15 -0.34
N TYR A 226 -16.53 -20.94 0.97
CA TYR A 226 -17.79 -20.42 1.50
C TYR A 226 -18.18 -19.09 0.86
N TRP A 227 -17.23 -18.16 0.76
CA TRP A 227 -17.44 -16.87 0.11
C TRP A 227 -17.76 -17.01 -1.39
N ALA A 228 -17.10 -17.91 -2.12
CA ALA A 228 -17.32 -18.09 -3.55
C ALA A 228 -18.70 -18.69 -3.87
N VAL A 229 -19.28 -19.49 -2.97
CA VAL A 229 -20.62 -20.06 -3.12
C VAL A 229 -21.70 -19.21 -2.43
N GLU A 230 -21.30 -18.23 -1.62
CA GLU A 230 -22.22 -17.29 -0.99
C GLU A 230 -22.90 -16.48 -2.10
N PRO A 231 -24.24 -16.57 -2.24
CA PRO A 231 -24.95 -15.77 -3.22
C PRO A 231 -24.73 -14.30 -2.85
N ARG A 232 -24.17 -13.50 -3.77
CA ARG A 232 -24.19 -12.04 -3.60
C ARG A 232 -25.65 -11.61 -3.60
N PRO A 233 -26.25 -11.19 -2.48
CA PRO A 233 -27.62 -10.74 -2.51
C PRO A 233 -27.66 -9.52 -3.42
N PRO A 234 -28.58 -9.47 -4.41
CA PRO A 234 -28.77 -8.23 -5.15
C PRO A 234 -29.11 -7.14 -4.13
N GLY A 235 -28.42 -6.00 -4.22
CA GLY A 235 -28.78 -4.84 -3.41
C GLY A 235 -30.26 -4.49 -3.61
N ALA A 236 -30.86 -3.82 -2.62
CA ALA A 236 -32.24 -3.38 -2.72
C ALA A 236 -32.47 -2.65 -4.05
N ARG A 237 -33.53 -3.03 -4.77
CA ARG A 237 -33.90 -2.42 -6.05
C ARG A 237 -34.89 -1.29 -5.81
N PHE A 238 -34.64 -0.15 -6.43
CA PHE A 238 -35.52 1.02 -6.38
C PHE A 238 -36.16 1.25 -7.75
N SER A 239 -37.48 1.10 -7.81
CA SER A 239 -38.28 1.32 -9.01
C SER A 239 -39.16 2.57 -8.95
N GLN A 240 -39.44 3.06 -7.75
CA GLN A 240 -40.31 4.20 -7.46
C GLN A 240 -39.88 4.88 -6.15
N ALA A 241 -40.32 6.12 -5.89
CA ALA A 241 -39.97 6.86 -4.69
C ALA A 241 -40.29 6.08 -3.39
N ARG A 242 -41.42 5.38 -3.37
CA ARG A 242 -41.87 4.57 -2.24
C ARG A 242 -40.86 3.48 -1.83
N ASP A 243 -40.07 2.95 -2.76
CA ASP A 243 -39.05 1.95 -2.46
C ASP A 243 -37.92 2.57 -1.62
N PHE A 244 -37.55 3.82 -1.90
CA PHE A 244 -36.58 4.58 -1.11
C PHE A 244 -37.11 4.84 0.29
N VAL A 245 -38.36 5.26 0.43
CA VAL A 245 -39.00 5.52 1.73
C VAL A 245 -39.07 4.24 2.56
N LYS A 246 -39.43 3.10 1.95
CA LYS A 246 -39.46 1.80 2.64
C LYS A 246 -38.08 1.40 3.16
N TYR A 247 -37.02 1.71 2.41
CA TYR A 247 -35.65 1.32 2.75
C TYR A 247 -34.98 2.30 3.74
N TYR A 248 -35.11 3.61 3.52
CA TYR A 248 -34.43 4.66 4.27
C TYR A 248 -35.28 5.28 5.37
N GLY A 249 -36.60 5.27 5.24
CA GLY A 249 -37.54 5.83 6.22
C GLY A 249 -37.26 5.37 7.65
N PRO A 250 -37.10 4.06 7.94
CA PRO A 250 -36.79 3.57 9.28
C PRO A 250 -35.48 4.11 9.88
N ARG A 251 -34.54 4.58 9.04
CA ARG A 251 -33.23 5.13 9.47
C ARG A 251 -33.23 6.65 9.59
N LEU A 252 -34.15 7.33 8.91
CA LEU A 252 -34.11 8.78 8.70
C LEU A 252 -35.24 9.54 9.40
N ARG A 253 -36.44 8.95 9.47
CA ARG A 253 -37.68 9.66 9.85
C ARG A 253 -37.69 10.21 11.28
N ASP A 254 -36.99 9.55 12.20
CA ASP A 254 -36.99 9.86 13.64
C ASP A 254 -35.74 10.66 14.07
N LEU A 255 -34.88 11.01 13.11
CA LEU A 255 -33.66 11.75 13.39
C LEU A 255 -33.97 13.22 13.71
N GLN A 256 -33.39 13.70 14.81
CA GLN A 256 -33.55 15.08 15.30
C GLN A 256 -32.68 16.10 14.55
N ALA A 257 -31.82 15.63 13.65
CA ALA A 257 -31.00 16.45 12.77
C ALA A 257 -31.24 16.01 11.33
N GLU A 258 -31.01 16.93 10.40
CA GLU A 258 -31.08 16.67 8.97
C GLU A 258 -29.82 15.93 8.48
N TYR A 259 -30.04 14.88 7.71
CA TYR A 259 -29.00 14.07 7.07
C TYR A 259 -29.24 14.01 5.57
N PHE A 260 -28.18 14.16 4.79
CA PHE A 260 -28.23 14.00 3.35
C PHE A 260 -27.49 12.72 2.93
N ILE A 261 -28.18 11.85 2.22
CA ILE A 261 -27.70 10.56 1.73
C ILE A 261 -27.69 10.56 0.21
N VAL A 262 -26.59 10.06 -0.36
CA VAL A 262 -26.47 9.70 -1.76
C VAL A 262 -26.53 8.19 -1.87
N ALA A 263 -27.60 7.66 -2.47
CA ALA A 263 -27.69 6.26 -2.87
C ALA A 263 -26.99 6.07 -4.22
N LEU A 264 -26.02 5.16 -4.27
CA LEU A 264 -25.28 4.80 -5.49
C LEU A 264 -25.90 3.53 -6.07
N LEU A 265 -26.28 3.56 -7.35
CA LEU A 265 -27.09 2.52 -7.97
C LEU A 265 -26.45 1.96 -9.26
N ASP A 266 -26.69 0.69 -9.52
CA ASP A 266 -26.35 0.05 -10.80
C ASP A 266 -27.37 0.38 -11.91
N ASN A 267 -27.11 -0.10 -13.14
CA ASN A 267 -27.99 0.08 -14.31
C ASN A 267 -29.42 -0.48 -14.13
N LYS A 268 -29.64 -1.33 -13.12
CA LYS A 268 -30.95 -1.91 -12.77
C LYS A 268 -31.58 -1.26 -11.54
N ASN A 269 -31.03 -0.11 -11.11
CA ASN A 269 -31.38 0.64 -9.90
C ASN A 269 -31.24 -0.17 -8.61
N ARG A 270 -30.21 -1.02 -8.53
CA ARG A 270 -29.90 -1.76 -7.30
C ARG A 270 -28.84 -1.02 -6.51
N LEU A 271 -29.01 -0.95 -5.20
CA LEU A 271 -28.04 -0.32 -4.31
C LEU A 271 -26.67 -1.00 -4.41
N VAL A 272 -25.65 -0.24 -4.81
CA VAL A 272 -24.24 -0.68 -4.82
C VAL A 272 -23.42 -0.01 -3.73
N GLY A 273 -23.91 1.10 -3.18
CA GLY A 273 -23.30 1.80 -2.05
C GLY A 273 -24.14 2.98 -1.60
N GLU A 274 -23.77 3.57 -0.46
CA GLU A 274 -24.37 4.80 0.04
C GLU A 274 -23.29 5.72 0.63
N VAL A 275 -23.54 7.03 0.59
CA VAL A 275 -22.67 8.06 1.15
C VAL A 275 -23.52 9.03 1.94
N VAL A 276 -23.16 9.28 3.19
CA VAL A 276 -23.77 10.36 3.98
C VAL A 276 -22.90 11.59 3.77
N THR A 277 -23.45 12.65 3.16
CA THR A 277 -22.72 13.88 2.82
C THR A 277 -23.10 15.07 3.70
N GLY A 278 -24.01 14.87 4.67
CA GLY A 278 -24.35 15.87 5.67
C GLY A 278 -24.97 15.24 6.92
N GLY A 279 -24.68 15.82 8.09
CA GLY A 279 -25.25 15.45 9.39
C GLY A 279 -24.34 15.85 10.57
N GLY A 280 -24.80 16.78 11.43
CA GLY A 280 -24.15 17.08 12.72
C GLY A 280 -24.13 18.53 13.24
N GLY A 281 -25.13 19.38 12.98
CA GLY A 281 -25.17 20.73 13.59
C GLY A 281 -26.42 21.55 13.29
N LEU A 282 -26.64 22.62 14.07
CA LEU A 282 -27.81 23.52 14.10
C LEU A 282 -28.05 24.37 12.82
N SER A 283 -27.32 24.12 11.74
CA SER A 283 -27.38 24.91 10.51
C SER A 283 -27.07 24.03 9.30
N GLY A 284 -28.09 23.75 8.48
CA GLY A 284 -28.07 23.22 7.11
C GLY A 284 -26.95 22.26 6.71
N ALA A 285 -27.30 21.03 6.36
CA ALA A 285 -26.39 20.08 5.74
C ALA A 285 -25.82 20.64 4.42
N THR A 286 -24.58 21.14 4.43
CA THR A 286 -23.95 21.63 3.19
C THR A 286 -23.47 20.45 2.36
N VAL A 287 -24.19 20.12 1.29
CA VAL A 287 -23.80 19.06 0.35
C VAL A 287 -22.75 19.60 -0.63
N ASP A 288 -21.59 18.97 -0.69
CA ASP A 288 -20.56 19.29 -1.70
C ASP A 288 -20.70 18.36 -2.93
N PRO A 289 -21.08 18.88 -4.13
CA PRO A 289 -21.17 18.09 -5.35
C PRO A 289 -19.88 17.34 -5.72
N LYS A 290 -18.70 17.85 -5.33
CA LYS A 290 -17.42 17.16 -5.57
C LYS A 290 -17.33 15.85 -4.80
N VAL A 291 -17.85 15.82 -3.57
CA VAL A 291 -17.89 14.60 -2.74
C VAL A 291 -18.84 13.58 -3.36
N VAL A 292 -20.01 14.04 -3.80
CA VAL A 292 -21.01 13.21 -4.49
C VAL A 292 -20.40 12.56 -5.73
N LEU A 293 -19.85 13.37 -6.65
CA LEU A 293 -19.25 12.88 -7.89
C LEU A 293 -18.07 11.95 -7.65
N LYS A 294 -17.17 12.31 -6.72
CA LYS A 294 -16.01 11.48 -6.41
C LYS A 294 -16.43 10.06 -6.03
N ARG A 295 -17.52 9.91 -5.27
CA ARG A 295 -18.03 8.61 -4.84
C ARG A 295 -18.78 7.89 -5.94
N ALA A 296 -19.64 8.59 -6.69
CA ALA A 296 -20.35 8.02 -7.83
C ALA A 296 -19.38 7.45 -8.88
N VAL A 297 -18.34 8.19 -9.23
CA VAL A 297 -17.31 7.74 -10.19
C VAL A 297 -16.48 6.59 -9.63
N ARG A 298 -16.01 6.69 -8.38
CA ARG A 298 -15.18 5.66 -7.74
C ARG A 298 -15.90 4.31 -7.66
N ASP A 299 -17.19 4.34 -7.32
CA ASP A 299 -17.99 3.12 -7.13
C ASP A 299 -18.71 2.68 -8.43
N ALA A 300 -18.36 3.31 -9.56
CA ALA A 300 -18.93 3.04 -10.89
C ALA A 300 -20.48 3.04 -10.88
N ALA A 301 -21.07 4.01 -10.17
CA ALA A 301 -22.51 4.18 -10.11
C ALA A 301 -23.05 4.56 -11.49
N ALA A 302 -24.03 3.81 -12.00
CA ALA A 302 -24.73 4.17 -13.22
C ALA A 302 -25.74 5.29 -12.94
N HIS A 303 -26.42 5.19 -11.80
CA HIS A 303 -27.43 6.14 -11.37
C HIS A 303 -27.20 6.55 -9.91
N VAL A 304 -27.75 7.69 -9.51
CA VAL A 304 -27.78 8.14 -8.12
C VAL A 304 -29.17 8.61 -7.73
N ALA A 305 -29.50 8.46 -6.45
CA ALA A 305 -30.66 9.11 -5.85
C ALA A 305 -30.22 9.86 -4.59
N PHE A 306 -30.85 10.98 -4.33
CA PHE A 306 -30.61 11.78 -3.14
C PHE A 306 -31.73 11.59 -2.13
N LEU A 307 -31.40 11.60 -0.85
CA LEU A 307 -32.40 11.50 0.20
C LEU A 307 -32.01 12.39 1.37
N HIS A 308 -32.97 13.07 1.96
CA HIS A 308 -32.79 13.70 3.26
C HIS A 308 -34.05 13.70 4.09
N ASN A 309 -33.89 13.98 5.38
CA ASN A 309 -35.01 14.06 6.32
C ASN A 309 -35.24 15.49 6.80
N HIS A 310 -36.50 15.85 6.97
CA HIS A 310 -36.89 17.07 7.68
C HIS A 310 -37.33 16.69 9.10
N PRO A 311 -36.57 17.07 10.15
CA PRO A 311 -36.94 16.80 11.54
C PRO A 311 -38.27 17.43 11.96
N SER A 312 -38.74 18.46 11.24
CA SER A 312 -40.06 19.08 11.42
C SER A 312 -41.23 18.13 11.10
N GLY A 313 -40.97 17.05 10.35
CA GLY A 313 -41.99 16.13 9.86
C GLY A 313 -42.70 16.59 8.58
N ASP A 314 -42.43 17.80 8.08
CA ASP A 314 -42.98 18.30 6.81
C ASP A 314 -42.01 18.01 5.65
N PRO A 315 -42.35 17.16 4.67
CA PRO A 315 -41.47 16.84 3.55
C PRO A 315 -41.49 17.89 2.42
N THR A 316 -42.13 19.05 2.61
CA THR A 316 -42.15 20.12 1.60
C THR A 316 -40.72 20.63 1.33
N PRO A 317 -40.28 20.68 0.06
CA PRO A 317 -38.93 21.11 -0.28
C PRO A 317 -38.70 22.60 0.02
N SER A 318 -37.58 22.91 0.65
CA SER A 318 -37.10 24.27 0.84
C SER A 318 -36.50 24.84 -0.46
N PRO A 319 -36.36 26.17 -0.59
CA PRO A 319 -35.61 26.78 -1.69
C PRO A 319 -34.18 26.23 -1.82
N GLU A 320 -33.53 25.92 -0.69
CA GLU A 320 -32.20 25.35 -0.64
C GLU A 320 -32.17 23.92 -1.21
N ASP A 321 -33.19 23.11 -0.91
CA ASP A 321 -33.35 21.77 -1.49
C ASP A 321 -33.46 21.81 -3.00
N LEU A 322 -34.24 22.77 -3.52
CA LEU A 322 -34.41 22.95 -4.96
C LEU A 322 -33.11 23.38 -5.64
N ASP A 323 -32.36 24.33 -5.06
CA ASP A 323 -31.07 24.78 -5.61
C ASP A 323 -30.05 23.64 -5.64
N ILE A 324 -29.88 22.92 -4.52
CA ILE A 324 -28.88 21.85 -4.45
C ILE A 324 -29.25 20.69 -5.39
N THR A 325 -30.54 20.37 -5.51
CA THR A 325 -31.04 19.35 -6.45
C THR A 325 -30.67 19.71 -7.87
N ALA A 326 -31.01 20.93 -8.31
CA ALA A 326 -30.73 21.39 -9.67
C ALA A 326 -29.24 21.34 -9.99
N ARG A 327 -28.39 21.76 -9.04
CA ARG A 327 -26.93 21.74 -9.19
C ARG A 327 -26.38 20.31 -9.27
N LEU A 328 -26.86 19.41 -8.42
CA LEU A 328 -26.46 18.01 -8.45
C LEU A 328 -26.88 17.30 -9.73
N VAL A 329 -28.11 17.56 -10.22
CA VAL A 329 -28.60 17.02 -11.51
C VAL A 329 -27.68 17.45 -12.65
N GLN A 330 -27.37 18.74 -12.76
CA GLN A 330 -26.48 19.27 -13.80
C GLN A 330 -25.09 18.63 -13.74
N VAL A 331 -24.50 18.59 -12.54
CA VAL A 331 -23.12 18.11 -12.35
C VAL A 331 -23.02 16.59 -12.57
N CYS A 332 -24.02 15.81 -12.13
CA CYS A 332 -24.06 14.36 -12.38
C CYS A 332 -24.27 14.06 -13.86
N ALA A 333 -25.13 14.82 -14.56
CA ALA A 333 -25.35 14.66 -16.00
C ALA A 333 -24.05 14.87 -16.80
N LEU A 334 -23.25 15.89 -16.46
CA LEU A 334 -21.94 16.13 -17.07
C LEU A 334 -20.94 14.98 -16.85
N ALA A 335 -21.09 14.24 -15.75
CA ALA A 335 -20.27 13.07 -15.43
C ALA A 335 -20.82 11.75 -16.01
N GLY A 336 -21.94 11.78 -16.75
CA GLY A 336 -22.59 10.59 -17.28
C GLY A 336 -23.32 9.75 -16.22
N VAL A 337 -23.64 10.33 -15.07
CA VAL A 337 -24.36 9.68 -13.97
C VAL A 337 -25.78 10.25 -13.92
N ARG A 338 -26.80 9.39 -14.07
CA ARG A 338 -28.20 9.85 -14.04
C ARG A 338 -28.68 10.02 -12.60
N VAL A 339 -29.23 11.18 -12.27
CA VAL A 339 -30.02 11.34 -11.05
C VAL A 339 -31.42 10.80 -11.31
N ILE A 340 -31.87 9.82 -10.53
CA ILE A 340 -33.19 9.20 -10.74
C ILE A 340 -34.26 9.74 -9.80
N ASP A 341 -33.88 10.27 -8.64
CA ASP A 341 -34.79 10.96 -7.75
C ASP A 341 -34.04 11.76 -6.67
N HIS A 342 -34.77 12.65 -6.01
CA HIS A 342 -34.42 13.22 -4.72
C HIS A 342 -35.65 13.13 -3.80
N VAL A 343 -35.54 12.33 -2.73
CA VAL A 343 -36.66 12.01 -1.83
C VAL A 343 -36.47 12.69 -0.47
N ILE A 344 -37.39 13.58 -0.11
CA ILE A 344 -37.46 14.23 1.20
C ILE A 344 -38.38 13.43 2.11
N ILE A 345 -37.93 13.04 3.29
CA ILE A 345 -38.70 12.26 4.26
C ILE A 345 -39.08 13.14 5.47
N GLY A 346 -40.37 13.30 5.70
CA GLY A 346 -40.93 14.02 6.85
C GLY A 346 -41.86 13.11 7.64
N GLY A 347 -41.37 12.49 8.72
CA GLY A 347 -42.16 11.54 9.51
C GLY A 347 -42.69 10.35 8.70
N ASP A 348 -44.02 10.25 8.57
CA ASP A 348 -44.75 9.28 7.73
C ASP A 348 -45.02 9.74 6.29
N ALA A 349 -44.74 11.00 5.98
CA ALA A 349 -44.88 11.57 4.66
C ALA A 349 -43.52 11.66 3.93
N TYR A 350 -43.58 11.82 2.62
CA TYR A 350 -42.41 12.07 1.79
C TYR A 350 -42.79 12.89 0.55
N THR A 351 -41.78 13.54 -0.04
CA THR A 351 -41.88 14.21 -1.34
C THR A 351 -40.82 13.62 -2.25
N SER A 352 -41.20 13.21 -3.46
CA SER A 352 -40.27 12.86 -4.54
C SER A 352 -40.14 14.05 -5.48
N MET A 353 -38.92 14.53 -5.68
CA MET A 353 -38.65 15.63 -6.59
C MET A 353 -38.89 15.22 -8.05
N SER A 354 -38.66 13.94 -8.40
CA SER A 354 -38.95 13.44 -9.74
C SER A 354 -40.45 13.35 -10.00
N GLU A 355 -41.24 12.79 -9.06
CA GLU A 355 -42.69 12.71 -9.19
C GLU A 355 -43.35 14.11 -9.18
N SER A 356 -42.71 15.09 -8.51
CA SER A 356 -43.18 16.49 -8.47
C SER A 356 -42.71 17.35 -9.65
N GLY A 357 -41.90 16.81 -10.58
CA GLY A 357 -41.45 17.50 -11.80
C GLY A 357 -40.26 18.45 -11.64
N TYR A 358 -39.46 18.31 -10.58
CA TYR A 358 -38.24 19.10 -10.36
C TYR A 358 -36.97 18.46 -10.96
N ILE A 359 -37.03 17.15 -11.29
CA ILE A 359 -36.00 16.35 -11.96
C ILE A 359 -36.65 15.65 -13.13
#